data_AF-A0A1R1J5M8-F1
#
_entry.id   AF-A0A1R1J5M8-F1
#
_cell.length_a   1.000
_cell.length_b   1.000
_cell.length_c   1.000
_cell.angle_alpha   90.00
_cell.angle_beta   90.00
_cell.angle_gamma   90.00
#
_symmetry.space_group_name_H-M   'P 1'
#
loop_
_entity.id
_entity.type
_entity.pdbx_description
1 polymer ?
#
loop_
_entity_poly.entity_id
_entity_poly.type
_entity_poly.pdbx_seq_one_letter_code
_entity_poly.pdbx_strand_id
1 'polypeptide(L)'
;MRQRIAKRLPPDADKLVGLSLALFASGSRIEDRFWEAKLDALLAKIVRNGNQTTLDAALDHLQQNHPDAYGALADMAETHSESMVIEHDGQPHDALLIAVPVLAWTRYVIPSGPLKTDTAEALRTHLQAHVLA
;
A
#
# COMPACT_ATOMS: atom_id res chain seq x y z
N MET A 1 -34.47 0.12 -23.11
CA MET A 1 -33.18 0.41 -22.44
C MET A 1 -32.69 -0.89 -21.81
N ARG A 2 -31.63 -1.52 -22.34
CA ARG A 2 -31.03 -2.69 -21.66
C ARG A 2 -30.36 -2.20 -20.39
N GLN A 3 -30.82 -2.63 -19.22
CA GLN A 3 -30.08 -2.48 -17.98
C GLN A 3 -28.69 -3.08 -18.19
N ARG A 4 -27.66 -2.26 -18.07
CA ARG A 4 -26.27 -2.71 -18.08
C ARG A 4 -26.13 -3.61 -16.86
N ILE A 5 -26.01 -4.92 -17.07
CA ILE A 5 -25.74 -5.88 -15.99
C ILE A 5 -24.48 -5.38 -15.29
N ALA A 6 -24.63 -4.91 -14.04
CA ALA A 6 -23.50 -4.51 -13.23
C ALA A 6 -22.57 -5.71 -13.13
N LYS A 7 -21.32 -5.55 -13.57
CA LYS A 7 -20.33 -6.61 -13.51
C LYS A 7 -20.17 -7.00 -12.04
N ARG A 8 -20.62 -8.19 -11.68
CA ARG A 8 -20.64 -8.63 -10.27
C ARG A 8 -19.21 -8.68 -9.77
N LEU A 9 -18.94 -8.00 -8.66
CA LEU A 9 -17.64 -8.01 -8.03
C LEU A 9 -17.28 -9.42 -7.53
N PRO A 10 -16.00 -9.80 -7.58
CA PRO A 10 -15.52 -10.94 -6.81
C PRO A 10 -15.90 -10.81 -5.33
N PRO A 11 -16.20 -11.91 -4.62
CA PRO A 11 -16.66 -11.83 -3.22
C PRO A 11 -15.70 -11.09 -2.29
N ASP A 12 -14.39 -11.24 -2.46
CA ASP A 12 -13.41 -10.54 -1.62
C ASP A 12 -13.28 -9.06 -2.02
N ALA A 13 -13.53 -8.68 -3.29
CA ALA A 13 -13.60 -7.28 -3.70
C ALA A 13 -14.84 -6.58 -3.12
N ASP A 14 -15.99 -7.26 -3.15
CA ASP A 14 -17.24 -6.77 -2.55
C ASP A 14 -17.09 -6.54 -1.03
N LYS A 15 -16.36 -7.43 -0.34
CA LYS A 15 -16.00 -7.24 1.08
C LYS A 15 -15.07 -6.05 1.30
N LEU A 16 -14.04 -5.86 0.46
CA LEU A 16 -13.17 -4.69 0.55
C LEU A 16 -13.99 -3.39 0.43
N VAL A 17 -14.90 -3.33 -0.54
CA VAL A 17 -15.83 -2.20 -0.70
C VAL A 17 -16.65 -1.98 0.57
N GLY A 18 -17.27 -3.04 1.10
CA GLY A 18 -18.09 -2.95 2.32
C GLY A 18 -17.30 -2.47 3.56
N LEU A 19 -16.08 -2.97 3.76
CA LEU A 19 -15.22 -2.55 4.86
C LEU A 19 -14.75 -1.11 4.71
N SER A 20 -14.45 -0.68 3.49
CA SER A 20 -14.04 0.70 3.21
C SER A 20 -15.17 1.70 3.47
N LEU A 21 -16.40 1.34 3.08
CA LEU A 21 -17.60 2.12 3.40
C LEU A 21 -17.85 2.20 4.91
N ALA A 22 -17.65 1.09 5.63
CA ALA A 22 -17.82 1.07 7.09
C ALA A 22 -16.76 1.91 7.81
N LEU A 23 -15.50 1.84 7.35
CA LEU A 23 -14.42 2.68 7.86
C LEU A 23 -14.69 4.17 7.57
N PHE A 24 -15.11 4.51 6.36
CA PHE A 24 -15.48 5.88 6.00
C PHE A 24 -16.66 6.42 6.84
N ALA A 25 -17.63 5.58 7.17
CA ALA A 25 -18.79 5.95 7.99
C ALA A 25 -18.51 5.94 9.50
N SER A 26 -17.29 5.58 9.92
CA SER A 26 -16.88 5.55 11.32
C SER A 26 -16.98 6.93 11.95
N GLY A 27 -17.53 6.98 13.17
CA GLY A 27 -17.72 8.22 13.92
C GLY A 27 -16.71 8.41 15.06
N SER A 28 -15.83 7.44 15.29
CA SER A 28 -14.91 7.48 16.43
C SER A 28 -13.64 6.67 16.18
N ARG A 29 -12.57 7.04 16.90
CA ARG A 29 -11.28 6.32 16.85
C ARG A 29 -11.37 4.84 17.23
N ILE A 30 -12.35 4.47 18.05
CA ILE A 30 -12.54 3.06 18.45
C ILE A 30 -13.11 2.26 17.27
N GLU A 31 -14.06 2.86 16.54
CA GLU A 31 -14.63 2.28 15.33
C GLU A 31 -13.59 2.24 14.20
N ASP A 32 -12.81 3.31 14.01
CA ASP A 32 -11.74 3.37 13.00
C ASP A 32 -10.81 2.16 13.14
N ARG A 33 -10.24 1.97 14.33
CA ARG A 33 -9.34 0.86 14.63
C ARG A 33 -9.95 -0.51 14.37
N PHE A 34 -11.25 -0.65 14.65
CA PHE A 34 -11.96 -1.91 14.42
C PHE A 34 -12.12 -2.20 12.93
N TRP A 35 -12.49 -1.21 12.13
CA TRP A 35 -12.65 -1.35 10.69
C TRP A 35 -11.32 -1.48 9.97
N GLU A 36 -10.31 -0.68 10.36
CA GLU A 36 -8.92 -0.79 9.93
C GLU A 36 -8.41 -2.22 10.16
N ALA A 37 -8.52 -2.78 11.37
CA ALA A 37 -8.04 -4.14 11.64
C ALA A 37 -8.69 -5.23 10.77
N LYS A 38 -9.96 -5.04 10.38
CA LYS A 38 -10.66 -5.98 9.47
C LYS A 38 -10.20 -5.81 8.03
N LEU A 39 -10.04 -4.56 7.59
CA LEU A 39 -9.62 -4.22 6.25
C LEU A 39 -8.16 -4.67 6.03
N ASP A 40 -7.30 -4.44 7.01
CA ASP A 40 -5.90 -4.91 7.09
C ASP A 40 -5.81 -6.43 6.92
N ALA A 41 -6.58 -7.18 7.71
CA ALA A 41 -6.58 -8.65 7.63
C ALA A 41 -6.98 -9.18 6.24
N LEU A 42 -7.95 -8.53 5.57
CA LEU A 42 -8.39 -8.91 4.23
C LEU A 42 -7.38 -8.50 3.15
N LEU A 43 -6.86 -7.26 3.22
CA LEU A 43 -5.81 -6.76 2.32
C LEU A 43 -4.56 -7.64 2.40
N ALA A 44 -4.08 -7.93 3.60
CA ALA A 44 -2.91 -8.78 3.79
C ALA A 44 -3.09 -10.17 3.16
N LYS A 45 -4.31 -10.75 3.21
CA LYS A 45 -4.63 -12.01 2.52
C LYS A 45 -4.59 -11.84 0.99
N ILE A 46 -5.18 -10.76 0.45
CA ILE A 46 -5.25 -10.49 -0.99
C ILE A 46 -3.84 -10.28 -1.57
N VAL A 47 -3.02 -9.46 -0.90
CA VAL A 47 -1.64 -9.15 -1.28
C VAL A 47 -0.77 -10.40 -1.22
N ARG A 48 -0.82 -11.18 -0.12
CA ARG A 48 -0.04 -12.45 -0.01
C ARG A 48 -0.37 -13.45 -1.11
N ASN A 49 -1.62 -13.47 -1.60
CA ASN A 49 -2.05 -14.36 -2.66
C ASN A 49 -1.79 -13.80 -4.08
N GLY A 50 -1.19 -12.61 -4.19
CA GLY A 50 -0.91 -11.96 -5.48
C GLY A 50 -2.17 -11.58 -6.26
N ASN A 51 -3.31 -11.38 -5.59
CA ASN A 51 -4.60 -11.19 -6.24
C ASN A 51 -4.88 -9.69 -6.52
N GLN A 52 -4.01 -9.08 -7.32
CA GLN A 52 -4.08 -7.66 -7.68
C GLN A 52 -5.42 -7.28 -8.32
N THR A 53 -5.96 -8.16 -9.18
CA THR A 53 -7.22 -7.91 -9.89
C THR A 53 -8.43 -7.74 -8.97
N THR A 54 -8.40 -8.33 -7.76
CA THR A 54 -9.45 -8.16 -6.76
C THR A 54 -9.36 -6.81 -6.07
N LEU A 55 -8.13 -6.35 -5.77
CA LEU A 55 -7.90 -5.02 -5.21
C LEU A 55 -8.28 -3.93 -6.23
N ASP A 56 -7.83 -4.05 -7.48
CA ASP A 56 -8.16 -3.13 -8.57
C ASP A 56 -9.68 -3.04 -8.77
N ALA A 57 -10.38 -4.18 -8.78
CA ALA A 57 -11.83 -4.20 -8.95
C ALA A 57 -12.58 -3.49 -7.81
N ALA A 58 -12.08 -3.59 -6.56
CA ALA A 58 -12.66 -2.89 -5.42
C ALA A 58 -12.40 -1.38 -5.50
N LEU A 59 -11.17 -0.98 -5.82
CA LEU A 59 -10.77 0.42 -6.02
C LEU A 59 -11.57 1.08 -7.16
N ASP A 60 -11.68 0.43 -8.32
CA ASP A 60 -12.48 0.89 -9.45
C ASP A 60 -13.95 1.08 -9.06
N HIS A 61 -14.50 0.15 -8.27
CA HIS A 61 -15.88 0.24 -7.83
C HIS A 61 -16.11 1.40 -6.85
N LEU A 62 -15.20 1.58 -5.87
CA LEU A 62 -15.26 2.71 -4.94
C LEU A 62 -15.11 4.03 -5.69
N GLN A 63 -14.15 4.14 -6.60
CA GLN A 63 -13.94 5.35 -7.39
C GLN A 63 -15.19 5.75 -8.19
N GLN A 64 -15.91 4.77 -8.75
CA GLN A 64 -17.10 5.02 -9.56
C GLN A 64 -18.36 5.31 -8.75
N ASN A 65 -18.54 4.67 -7.58
CA ASN A 65 -19.82 4.68 -6.86
C ASN A 65 -19.75 5.38 -5.49
N HIS A 66 -18.57 5.41 -4.86
CA HIS A 66 -18.34 5.89 -3.50
C HIS A 66 -16.96 6.56 -3.37
N PRO A 67 -16.70 7.66 -4.12
CA PRO A 67 -15.38 8.28 -4.19
C PRO A 67 -14.85 8.75 -2.84
N ASP A 68 -15.73 9.09 -1.88
CA ASP A 68 -15.32 9.52 -0.54
C ASP A 68 -14.74 8.36 0.29
N ALA A 69 -15.19 7.12 0.04
CA ALA A 69 -14.67 5.92 0.70
C ALA A 69 -13.50 5.26 -0.04
N TYR A 70 -13.13 5.78 -1.23
CA TYR A 70 -11.99 5.30 -1.99
C TYR A 70 -10.67 5.46 -1.20
N GLY A 71 -10.49 6.62 -0.55
CA GLY A 71 -9.30 6.92 0.24
C GLY A 71 -9.05 5.88 1.32
N ALA A 72 -10.10 5.43 2.01
CA ALA A 72 -9.99 4.40 3.05
C ALA A 72 -9.35 3.09 2.55
N LEU A 73 -9.67 2.63 1.33
CA LEU A 73 -9.02 1.44 0.76
C LEU A 73 -7.61 1.75 0.25
N ALA A 74 -7.45 2.89 -0.42
CA ALA A 74 -6.19 3.28 -1.03
C ALA A 74 -5.09 3.48 0.04
N ASP A 75 -5.38 4.22 1.10
CA ASP A 75 -4.45 4.53 2.19
C ASP A 75 -4.01 3.24 2.90
N MET A 76 -4.94 2.29 3.12
CA MET A 76 -4.60 1.00 3.72
C MET A 76 -3.78 0.11 2.79
N ALA A 77 -4.06 0.12 1.48
CA ALA A 77 -3.25 -0.61 0.51
C ALA A 77 -1.83 -0.02 0.38
N GLU A 78 -1.70 1.30 0.42
CA GLU A 78 -0.43 2.02 0.44
C GLU A 78 0.37 1.65 1.69
N THR A 79 -0.25 1.72 2.87
CA THR A 79 0.35 1.32 4.15
C THR A 79 0.93 -0.10 4.08
N HIS A 80 0.19 -1.08 3.53
CA HIS A 80 0.69 -2.45 3.36
C HIS A 80 1.82 -2.59 2.33
N SER A 81 1.89 -1.68 1.36
CA SER A 81 2.92 -1.71 0.33
C SER A 81 4.24 -1.09 0.80
N GLU A 82 4.18 -0.13 1.73
CA GLU A 82 5.34 0.62 2.20
C GLU A 82 5.80 0.26 3.61
N SER A 83 4.96 -0.34 4.44
CA SER A 83 5.30 -0.61 5.84
C SER A 83 5.09 -2.07 6.24
N MET A 84 5.96 -2.57 7.11
CA MET A 84 5.81 -3.90 7.71
C MET A 84 6.60 -4.00 9.02
N VAL A 85 6.24 -4.97 9.86
CA VAL A 85 7.07 -5.36 11.01
C VAL A 85 8.04 -6.45 10.56
N ILE A 86 9.33 -6.23 10.78
CA ILE A 86 10.39 -7.22 10.57
C ILE A 86 10.95 -7.70 11.90
N GLU A 87 11.41 -8.94 11.96
CA GLU A 87 12.15 -9.46 13.12
C GLU A 87 13.65 -9.26 12.90
N HIS A 88 14.30 -8.57 13.82
CA HIS A 88 15.75 -8.38 13.83
C HIS A 88 16.27 -8.59 15.25
N ASP A 89 17.26 -9.49 15.42
CA ASP A 89 17.81 -9.89 16.72
C ASP A 89 16.76 -10.29 17.78
N GLY A 90 15.71 -10.99 17.34
CA GLY A 90 14.61 -11.44 18.20
C GLY A 90 13.70 -10.32 18.70
N GLN A 91 13.81 -9.11 18.13
CA GLN A 91 12.95 -7.97 18.45
C GLN A 91 12.19 -7.50 17.20
N PRO A 92 10.89 -7.17 17.33
CA PRO A 92 10.13 -6.59 16.23
C PRO A 92 10.59 -5.16 15.97
N HIS A 93 10.79 -4.83 14.70
CA HIS A 93 11.12 -3.49 14.22
C HIS A 93 10.11 -3.06 13.16
N ASP A 94 9.63 -1.82 13.23
CA ASP A 94 8.86 -1.22 12.16
C ASP A 94 9.81 -0.86 11.00
N ALA A 95 9.52 -1.39 9.82
CA ALA A 95 10.23 -1.08 8.58
C ALA A 95 9.33 -0.21 7.70
N LEU A 96 9.95 0.81 7.10
CA LEU A 96 9.31 1.71 6.13
C LEU A 96 10.13 1.74 4.84
N LEU A 97 9.46 1.52 3.73
CA LEU A 97 9.99 1.71 2.40
C LEU A 97 10.12 3.21 2.14
N ILE A 98 11.34 3.66 1.83
CA ILE A 98 11.60 5.04 1.44
C ILE A 98 11.95 5.12 -0.04
N ALA A 99 11.30 6.04 -0.75
CA ALA A 99 11.69 6.41 -2.10
C ALA A 99 12.69 7.57 -2.03
N VAL A 100 13.96 7.31 -2.36
CA VAL A 100 15.01 8.34 -2.36
C VAL A 100 15.27 8.77 -3.81
N PRO A 101 14.91 10.00 -4.21
CA PRO A 101 15.19 10.48 -5.55
C PRO A 101 16.70 10.69 -5.71
N VAL A 102 17.32 9.98 -6.67
CA VAL A 102 18.73 10.15 -6.99
C VAL A 102 18.86 10.99 -8.26
N LEU A 103 19.55 12.13 -8.17
CA LEU A 103 19.88 12.93 -9.34
C LEU A 103 21.17 12.39 -9.98
N ALA A 104 21.06 11.84 -11.18
CA ALA A 104 22.20 11.43 -11.99
C ALA A 104 22.48 12.46 -13.08
N TRP A 105 23.73 12.93 -13.17
CA TRP A 105 24.19 13.81 -14.24
C TRP A 105 25.38 13.21 -14.96
N THR A 106 25.33 13.23 -16.30
CA THR A 106 26.43 12.78 -17.16
C THR A 106 26.33 13.52 -18.49
N ARG A 107 27.47 13.67 -19.17
CA ARG A 107 27.51 14.18 -20.56
C ARG A 107 27.12 13.10 -21.58
N TYR A 108 26.91 11.86 -21.12
CA TYR A 108 26.56 10.68 -21.91
C TYR A 108 25.19 10.14 -21.50
N VAL A 109 24.84 8.94 -21.95
CA VAL A 109 23.61 8.25 -21.53
C VAL A 109 23.71 7.87 -20.05
N ILE A 110 22.62 8.04 -19.30
CA ILE A 110 22.52 7.57 -17.91
C ILE A 110 22.54 6.03 -17.93
N PRO A 111 23.53 5.39 -17.28
CA PRO A 111 23.60 3.94 -17.26
C PRO A 111 22.43 3.36 -16.47
N SER A 112 21.82 2.31 -17.02
CA SER A 112 20.82 1.50 -16.31
C SER A 112 21.47 0.28 -15.66
N GLY A 113 20.84 -0.25 -14.61
CA GLY A 113 21.31 -1.43 -13.90
C GLY A 113 21.63 -1.17 -12.42
N PRO A 114 22.23 -2.16 -11.74
CA PRO A 114 22.54 -2.06 -10.32
C PRO A 114 23.61 -0.99 -10.05
N LEU A 115 23.50 -0.34 -8.89
CA LEU A 115 24.54 0.55 -8.39
C LEU A 115 25.81 -0.26 -8.09
N LYS A 116 26.98 0.36 -8.31
CA LYS A 116 28.26 -0.21 -7.85
C LYS A 116 28.24 -0.35 -6.33
N THR A 117 28.84 -1.43 -5.81
CA THR A 117 28.87 -1.73 -4.37
C THR A 117 29.35 -0.55 -3.53
N ASP A 118 30.45 0.10 -3.92
CA ASP A 118 30.99 1.26 -3.20
C ASP A 118 30.00 2.42 -3.11
N THR A 119 29.20 2.64 -4.17
CA THR A 119 28.15 3.67 -4.18
C THR A 119 26.99 3.30 -3.28
N ALA A 120 26.57 2.03 -3.27
CA ALA A 120 25.51 1.55 -2.40
C ALA A 120 25.89 1.67 -0.91
N GLU A 121 27.13 1.34 -0.55
CA GLU A 121 27.61 1.45 0.84
C GLU A 121 27.80 2.90 1.29
N ALA A 122 28.23 3.80 0.39
CA ALA A 122 28.25 5.23 0.68
C ALA A 122 26.83 5.78 0.95
N LEU A 123 25.83 5.38 0.14
CA LEU A 123 24.43 5.74 0.37
C LEU A 123 23.91 5.20 1.71
N ARG A 124 24.21 3.94 2.04
CA ARG A 124 23.86 3.35 3.34
C ARG A 124 24.42 4.17 4.49
N THR A 125 25.70 4.52 4.42
CA THR A 125 26.38 5.30 5.47
C THR A 125 25.71 6.66 5.68
N HIS A 126 25.37 7.38 4.60
CA HIS A 126 24.70 8.67 4.70
C HIS A 126 23.25 8.57 5.20
N LEU A 127 22.50 7.55 4.78
CA LEU A 127 21.15 7.32 5.31
C LEU A 127 21.20 7.02 6.81
N GLN A 128 22.13 6.18 7.26
CA GLN A 128 22.34 5.90 8.68
C GLN A 128 22.76 7.13 9.47
N ALA A 129 23.67 7.95 8.94
CA ALA A 129 24.22 9.10 9.67
C ALA A 129 23.25 10.30 9.76
N HIS A 130 22.29 10.42 8.85
CA HIS A 130 21.53 11.66 8.68
C HIS A 130 20.01 11.51 8.60
N VAL A 131 19.49 10.29 8.36
CA VAL A 131 18.05 10.06 8.16
C VAL A 131 17.51 9.05 9.19
N LEU A 132 18.23 7.96 9.43
CA LEU A 132 17.78 6.82 10.24
C LEU A 132 18.32 6.82 11.68
N ALA A 133 18.94 7.92 12.12
CA ALA A 133 19.60 8.06 13.42
C ALA A 133 18.62 8.44 14.54
#